data_AF-A0A377D6C3-F1
#
_entry.id   AF-A0A377D6C3-F1
#
_cell.length_a   1.000
_cell.length_b   1.000
_cell.length_c   1.000
_cell.angle_alpha   90.00
_cell.angle_beta   90.00
_cell.angle_gamma   90.00
#
_symmetry.space_group_name_H-M   'P 1'
#
loop_
_entity.id
_entity.type
_entity.pdbx_description
1 polymer ?
#
loop_
_entity_poly.entity_id
_entity_poly.type
_entity_poly.pdbx_seq_one_letter_code
_entity_poly.pdbx_strand_id
1 'polypeptide(L)'
;MTDVLLCVGNSMMGDDGAGPLLAEKCAAAPKGHWVVIDGGSAPENDIVAIRELRPTRLLIVDATDMGLNPGEIRIIDRMISPRCL
;
A
#
# COMPACT_ATOMS: atom_id res chain seq x y z
N MET A 1 -17.53 6.84 -8.07
CA MET A 1 -17.03 6.03 -6.95
C MET A 1 -15.57 5.80 -7.24
N THR A 2 -14.69 6.11 -6.28
CA THR A 2 -13.24 6.13 -6.49
C THR A 2 -12.62 5.11 -5.57
N ASP A 3 -11.85 4.18 -6.11
CA ASP A 3 -11.09 3.21 -5.34
C ASP A 3 -9.62 3.66 -5.36
N VAL A 4 -8.99 3.72 -4.19
CA VAL A 4 -7.60 4.20 -4.04
C VAL A 4 -6.71 3.05 -3.56
N LEU A 5 -5.57 2.90 -4.22
CA LEU A 5 -4.50 1.98 -3.83
C LEU A 5 -3.32 2.82 -3.35
N LEU A 6 -3.02 2.76 -2.05
CA LEU A 6 -1.84 3.37 -1.45
C LEU A 6 -0.75 2.31 -1.31
N CYS A 7 0.34 2.50 -2.03
CA CYS A 7 1.53 1.65 -1.94
C CYS A 7 2.53 2.28 -0.97
N VAL A 8 2.97 1.51 0.02
CA VAL A 8 3.91 1.93 1.07
C VAL A 8 5.18 1.10 0.97
N GLY A 9 6.32 1.73 1.23
CA GLY A 9 7.62 1.07 1.31
C GLY A 9 8.75 1.85 0.65
N ASN A 10 9.97 1.32 0.74
CA ASN A 10 11.18 1.92 0.19
C ASN A 10 11.85 0.99 -0.83
N SER A 11 11.93 1.43 -2.09
CA SER A 11 12.56 0.68 -3.18
C SER A 11 14.05 0.38 -2.97
N MET A 12 14.73 1.14 -2.11
CA MET A 12 16.14 0.94 -1.77
C MET A 12 16.35 -0.01 -0.57
N MET A 13 15.28 -0.52 0.05
CA MET A 13 15.34 -1.33 1.28
C MET A 13 14.86 -2.79 1.03
N GLY A 14 15.35 -3.40 -0.04
CA GLY A 14 15.12 -4.83 -0.33
C GLY A 14 13.63 -5.14 -0.51
N ASP A 15 13.12 -6.08 0.29
CA ASP A 15 11.71 -6.51 0.22
C ASP A 15 10.72 -5.42 0.62
N ASP A 16 11.17 -4.38 1.34
CA ASP A 16 10.38 -3.17 1.62
C ASP A 16 9.99 -2.42 0.34
N GLY A 17 10.63 -2.72 -0.79
CA GLY A 17 10.27 -2.21 -2.11
C GLY A 17 8.99 -2.81 -2.70
N ALA A 18 8.27 -3.70 -2.00
CA ALA A 18 7.08 -4.37 -2.53
C ALA A 18 5.96 -3.38 -2.93
N GLY A 19 5.69 -2.36 -2.12
CA GLY A 19 4.72 -1.31 -2.44
C GLY A 19 5.13 -0.48 -3.67
N PRO A 20 6.32 0.14 -3.68
CA PRO A 20 6.82 0.89 -4.84
C PRO A 20 6.81 0.06 -6.13
N LEU A 21 7.24 -1.21 -6.07
CA LEU A 21 7.20 -2.11 -7.22
C LEU A 21 5.77 -2.38 -7.73
N LEU A 22 4.79 -2.49 -6.82
CA LEU A 22 3.38 -2.60 -7.20
C LEU A 22 2.89 -1.32 -7.88
N ALA A 23 3.25 -0.15 -7.36
CA ALA A 23 2.89 1.13 -7.97
C ALA A 23 3.44 1.25 -9.41
N GLU A 24 4.72 0.92 -9.61
CA GLU A 24 5.34 0.90 -10.95
C GLU A 24 4.61 -0.04 -11.91
N LYS A 25 4.28 -1.26 -11.46
CA LYS A 25 3.55 -2.24 -12.28
C LYS A 25 2.16 -1.73 -12.66
N CYS A 26 1.45 -1.09 -11.74
CA CYS A 26 0.14 -0.51 -12.02
C CYS A 26 0.23 0.72 -12.94
N ALA A 27 1.29 1.53 -12.85
CA ALA A 27 1.53 2.63 -13.77
C ALA A 27 1.82 2.13 -15.19
N ALA A 28 2.65 1.08 -15.32
CA ALA A 28 3.00 0.49 -16.60
C ALA A 28 1.82 -0.28 -17.25
N ALA A 29 1.00 -0.95 -16.44
CA ALA A 29 -0.16 -1.70 -16.90
C ALA A 29 -1.33 -1.53 -15.92
N PRO A 30 -2.14 -0.46 -16.08
CA PRO A 30 -3.27 -0.18 -15.21
C PRO A 30 -4.22 -1.38 -15.09
N LYS A 31 -4.60 -1.71 -13.86
CA LYS A 31 -5.56 -2.77 -13.54
C LYS A 31 -6.78 -2.16 -12.87
N GLY A 32 -7.97 -2.41 -13.40
CA GLY A 32 -9.21 -1.86 -12.85
C GLY A 32 -9.25 -0.32 -12.86
N HIS A 33 -10.01 0.25 -11.92
CA HIS A 33 -10.21 1.69 -11.79
C HIS A 33 -9.58 2.24 -10.51
N TRP A 34 -8.40 1.73 -10.14
CA TRP A 34 -7.67 2.18 -8.97
C TRP A 34 -6.93 3.49 -9.26
N VAL A 35 -7.11 4.48 -8.39
CA VAL A 35 -6.19 5.62 -8.29
C VAL A 35 -5.02 5.16 -7.45
N VAL A 36 -3.86 4.99 -8.08
CA VAL A 36 -2.64 4.49 -7.45
C VAL A 36 -1.83 5.66 -6.93
N ILE A 37 -1.46 5.59 -5.65
CA ILE A 37 -0.62 6.56 -4.95
C ILE A 37 0.60 5.82 -4.42
N ASP A 38 1.78 6.27 -4.83
CA ASP A 38 3.04 5.82 -4.27
C ASP A 38 3.39 6.71 -3.06
N GLY A 39 3.17 6.19 -1.86
CA GLY A 39 3.40 6.92 -0.61
C GLY A 39 4.83 6.79 -0.07
N GLY A 40 5.68 6.01 -0.76
CA GLY A 40 7.04 5.74 -0.31
C GLY A 40 7.10 5.27 1.15
N SER A 41 8.15 5.68 1.87
CA SER A 41 8.35 5.33 3.28
C SER A 41 7.49 6.12 4.27
N ALA A 42 6.79 7.17 3.82
CA ALA A 42 6.11 8.14 4.67
C ALA A 42 4.69 8.43 4.15
N PRO A 43 3.76 7.45 4.27
CA PRO A 43 2.40 7.54 3.74
C PRO A 43 1.56 8.65 4.39
N GLU A 44 1.99 9.20 5.52
CA GLU A 44 1.31 10.29 6.21
C GLU A 44 1.20 11.57 5.36
N ASN A 45 2.14 11.78 4.44
CA ASN A 45 2.15 12.95 3.56
C ASN A 45 1.01 12.91 2.54
N ASP A 46 0.54 11.72 2.18
CA ASP A 46 -0.50 11.50 1.17
C ASP A 46 -1.93 11.47 1.75
N ILE A 47 -2.06 11.53 3.08
CA ILE A 47 -3.36 11.49 3.76
C ILE A 47 -4.29 12.60 3.25
N VAL A 48 -3.75 13.81 3.04
CA VAL A 48 -4.57 14.94 2.56
C VAL A 48 -5.10 14.66 1.16
N ALA A 49 -4.24 14.21 0.24
CA ALA A 49 -4.63 13.87 -1.12
C ALA A 49 -5.70 12.75 -1.14
N ILE A 50 -5.53 11.70 -0.34
CA ILE A 50 -6.49 10.60 -0.23
C ILE A 50 -7.85 11.11 0.30
N ARG A 51 -7.85 12.00 1.29
CA ARG A 51 -9.09 12.55 1.87
C ARG A 51 -9.85 13.43 0.87
N GLU A 52 -9.15 14.19 0.03
CA GLU A 52 -9.76 15.00 -1.03
C GLU A 52 -10.45 14.15 -2.09
N LEU A 53 -9.87 12.98 -2.43
CA LEU A 53 -10.45 12.03 -3.38
C LEU A 53 -11.74 11.37 -2.89
N ARG A 54 -12.02 11.40 -1.57
CA ARG A 54 -13.18 10.76 -0.91
C ARG A 54 -13.46 9.35 -1.44
N PRO A 55 -12.49 8.43 -1.36
CA PRO A 55 -12.65 7.11 -1.93
C PRO A 55 -13.73 6.30 -1.22
N THR A 56 -14.43 5.48 -2.00
CA THR A 56 -15.34 4.44 -1.47
C THR A 56 -14.57 3.30 -0.84
N ARG A 57 -13.36 3.01 -1.34
CA ARG A 57 -12.49 1.95 -0.86
C ARG A 57 -11.04 2.43 -0.90
N LEU A 58 -10.32 2.21 0.20
CA LEU A 58 -8.87 2.41 0.30
C LEU A 58 -8.23 1.06 0.56
N LEU A 59 -7.29 0.66 -0.30
CA LEU A 59 -6.42 -0.49 -0.12
C LEU A 59 -5.01 0.01 0.14
N ILE A 60 -4.38 -0.47 1.22
CA ILE A 60 -2.98 -0.17 1.56
C ILE A 60 -2.18 -1.44 1.35
N VAL A 61 -1.06 -1.34 0.66
CA VAL A 61 -0.13 -2.46 0.45
C VAL A 61 1.24 -2.05 0.97
N ASP A 62 1.77 -2.89 1.86
CA ASP A 62 3.04 -2.68 2.53
C ASP A 62 3.75 -4.03 2.71
N ALA A 63 5.08 -4.01 2.77
CA ALA A 63 5.86 -5.16 3.20
C ALA A 63 5.93 -5.14 4.73
N THR A 64 5.42 -6.18 5.38
CA THR A 64 5.37 -6.24 6.83
C THR A 64 5.84 -7.59 7.34
N ASP A 65 6.70 -7.58 8.36
CA ASP A 65 7.05 -8.81 9.08
C ASP A 65 5.84 -9.31 9.86
N MET A 66 5.47 -10.57 9.59
CA MET A 66 4.35 -11.26 10.20
C MET A 66 4.78 -12.59 10.83
N GLY A 67 6.08 -12.89 10.89
CA GLY A 67 6.59 -14.20 11.33
C GLY A 67 6.18 -15.36 10.42
N LEU A 68 5.87 -15.08 9.15
CA LEU A 68 5.47 -16.05 8.14
C LEU A 68 6.63 -16.36 7.18
N ASN A 69 6.42 -17.33 6.29
CA ASN A 69 7.39 -17.60 5.22
C ASN A 69 7.51 -16.38 4.28
N PRO A 70 8.70 -16.12 3.69
CA PRO A 70 8.88 -15.02 2.75
C PRO A 70 7.90 -15.07 1.58
N GLY A 71 7.29 -13.93 1.25
CA GLY A 71 6.31 -13.80 0.16
C GLY A 71 4.87 -14.20 0.51
N GLU A 72 4.60 -14.60 1.75
CA GLU A 72 3.24 -14.85 2.22
C GLU A 72 2.41 -13.55 2.26
N ILE A 73 1.19 -13.60 1.72
CA ILE A 73 0.27 -12.45 1.66
C ILE A 73 -0.85 -12.66 2.67
N ARG A 74 -1.17 -11.63 3.46
CA ARG A 74 -2.32 -11.62 4.38
C ARG A 74 -3.09 -10.30 4.27
N ILE A 75 -4.38 -10.36 4.55
CA ILE A 75 -5.21 -9.17 4.76
C ILE A 75 -5.26 -8.92 6.26
N ILE A 76 -4.76 -7.77 6.69
CA ILE A 76 -4.76 -7.37 8.09
C ILE A 76 -6.02 -6.56 8.38
N ASP A 77 -6.83 -7.03 9.33
CA ASP A 77 -7.99 -6.27 9.82
C ASP A 77 -7.56 -5.26 10.90
N ARG A 78 -8.29 -4.15 10.97
CA ARG A 78 -8.03 -2.99 11.83
C ARG A 78 -7.91 -3.34 13.32
N MET A 79 -8.59 -4.38 13.78
CA MET A 79 -8.56 -4.80 15.19
C MET A 79 -7.25 -5.48 15.62
N ILE A 80 -6.34 -5.80 14.70
CA ILE A 80 -5.09 -6.52 15.02
C ILE A 80 -3.88 -5.57 15.21
N SER A 81 -4.01 -4.25 15.05
CA SER A 81 -2.85 -3.35 15.06
C SER A 81 -2.66 -2.53 16.35
N PRO A 82 -1.63 -2.86 17.15
CA PRO A 82 -0.80 -1.85 17.82
C PRO A 82 0.66 -1.79 17.29
N ARG A 83 1.05 -2.83 16.56
CA ARG A 83 2.34 -3.17 15.93
C ARG A 83 2.07 -4.65 15.64
N CYS A 84 2.09 -5.14 14.40
CA CYS A 84 2.06 -6.60 14.23
C CYS A 84 3.27 -7.14 15.04
N LEU A 85 2.98 -7.98 16.05
CA LEU A 85 3.90 -8.40 17.12
C LEU A 85 5.26 -8.87 16.61
#